data_AF-A0A497YXW8-F1
#
_entry.id   AF-A0A497YXW8-F1
#
_cell.length_a   1.000
_cell.length_b   1.000
_cell.length_c   1.000
_cell.angle_alpha   90.00
_cell.angle_beta   90.00
_cell.angle_gamma   90.00
#
_symmetry.space_group_name_H-M   'P 1'
#
loop_
_entity.id
_entity.type
_entity.pdbx_description
1 polymer ?
#
loop_
_entity_poly.entity_id
_entity_poly.type
_entity_poly.pdbx_seq_one_letter_code
_entity_poly.pdbx_strand_id
1 'polypeptide(L)'
;MSLEYDFDIVAIAPDEVDPEHGHTAVTGRPPVRAQFRNIKTADALRAASPKIRRIFLESGFSLDTVSDNRSTGYYRPEDSENRVVILKRLFANIRNMGVQGEYCGEFDFHHFLAHIRAAKPGHVLRPAPARPLQAQSPESVRPERRTLVGRLGFALGLAVILFVLLKLLAEYGAAN
;
A
#
# COMPACT_ATOMS: atom_id res chain seq x y z
N MET A 1 -20.45 5.21 -4.69
CA MET A 1 -20.11 4.79 -3.30
C MET A 1 -18.95 5.65 -2.86
N SER A 2 -19.05 6.34 -1.72
CA SER A 2 -17.96 7.19 -1.23
C SER A 2 -16.83 6.34 -0.62
N LEU A 3 -15.58 6.80 -0.79
CA LEU A 3 -14.42 6.22 -0.12
C LEU A 3 -14.44 6.51 1.39
N GLU A 4 -13.86 5.61 2.18
CA GLU A 4 -13.68 5.75 3.62
C GLU A 4 -12.24 6.12 3.95
N TYR A 5 -12.05 7.22 4.66
CA TYR A 5 -10.73 7.81 4.86
C TYR A 5 -10.11 7.56 6.24
N ASP A 6 -10.69 6.64 7.01
CA ASP A 6 -10.12 6.24 8.30
C ASP A 6 -8.74 5.60 8.11
N PHE A 7 -7.79 6.01 8.96
CA PHE A 7 -6.43 5.49 8.95
C PHE A 7 -5.89 5.32 10.37
N ASP A 8 -5.06 4.31 10.54
CA ASP A 8 -4.40 3.99 11.80
C ASP A 8 -2.91 4.34 11.75
N ILE A 9 -2.33 4.63 12.91
CA ILE A 9 -0.89 4.79 13.04
C ILE A 9 -0.28 3.43 13.36
N VAL A 10 0.65 2.99 12.52
CA VAL A 10 1.31 1.69 12.62
C VAL A 10 2.80 1.92 12.82
N ALA A 11 3.41 1.18 13.74
CA ALA A 11 4.85 1.18 13.92
C ALA A 11 5.53 0.53 12.70
N ILE A 12 6.56 1.18 12.18
CA ILE A 12 7.42 0.64 11.13
C ILE A 12 8.43 -0.27 11.82
N ALA A 13 8.56 -1.49 11.33
CA ALA A 13 9.54 -2.42 11.87
C ALA A 13 10.97 -1.91 11.56
N PRO A 14 11.95 -2.05 12.46
CA PRO A 14 13.28 -1.46 12.29
C PRO A 14 14.03 -1.92 11.04
N ASP A 15 13.69 -3.09 10.52
CA ASP A 15 14.19 -3.72 9.30
C ASP A 15 13.58 -3.16 8.00
N GLU A 16 12.43 -2.47 8.08
CA GLU A 16 11.78 -1.80 6.96
C GLU A 16 12.24 -0.33 6.79
N VAL A 17 13.06 0.19 7.71
CA VAL A 17 13.56 1.56 7.66
C VAL A 17 14.79 1.61 6.76
N ASP A 18 14.62 2.19 5.58
CA ASP A 18 15.75 2.54 4.72
C ASP A 18 16.70 3.52 5.46
N PRO A 19 17.98 3.17 5.68
CA PRO A 19 18.91 4.00 6.44
C PRO A 19 19.13 5.38 5.83
N GLU A 20 18.86 5.58 4.53
CA GLU A 20 18.99 6.90 3.88
C GLU A 20 17.78 7.82 4.12
N HIS A 21 16.59 7.28 4.40
CA HIS A 21 15.35 8.05 4.60
C HIS A 21 14.89 8.11 6.07
N GLY A 22 15.67 7.55 6.99
CA GLY A 22 15.41 7.44 8.42
C GLY A 22 15.49 8.76 9.21
N HIS A 23 14.89 9.85 8.74
CA HIS A 23 14.73 11.08 9.53
C HIS A 23 13.63 10.91 10.59
N THR A 24 13.79 9.99 11.53
CA THR A 24 12.98 9.97 12.77
C THR A 24 13.64 9.32 13.97
N ALA A 25 14.94 8.98 13.91
CA ALA A 25 15.66 8.38 15.04
C ALA A 25 16.15 9.39 16.12
N VAL A 26 15.58 10.61 16.19
CA VAL A 26 16.01 11.63 17.17
C VAL A 26 15.15 11.61 18.45
N THR A 27 13.98 10.98 18.45
CA THR A 27 13.01 11.07 19.55
C THR A 27 12.92 9.81 20.43
N GLY A 28 13.69 8.77 20.14
CA GLY A 28 13.64 7.50 20.88
C GLY A 28 12.33 6.70 20.71
N ARG A 29 11.41 7.14 19.85
CA ARG A 29 10.18 6.42 19.50
C ARG A 29 10.37 5.66 18.18
N PRO A 30 9.80 4.45 18.03
CA PRO A 30 9.85 3.73 16.76
C PRO A 30 9.22 4.58 15.65
N PRO A 31 9.78 4.58 14.43
CA PRO A 31 9.19 5.29 13.31
C PRO A 31 7.77 4.75 13.05
N VAL A 32 6.86 5.63 12.62
CA VAL A 32 5.45 5.30 12.41
C VAL A 32 4.98 5.74 11.04
N ARG A 33 3.97 5.04 10.52
CA ARG A 33 3.27 5.37 9.27
C ARG A 33 1.76 5.40 9.48
N ALA A 34 1.07 6.22 8.70
CA ALA A 34 -0.38 6.21 8.57
C ALA A 34 -0.82 5.17 7.53
N GLN A 35 -1.73 4.29 7.88
CA GLN A 35 -2.25 3.26 6.99
C GLN A 35 -3.77 3.36 6.90
N PHE A 36 -4.30 3.48 5.68
CA PHE A 36 -5.75 3.51 5.46
C PHE A 36 -6.38 2.15 5.82
N ARG A 37 -7.51 2.19 6.51
CA ARG A 37 -8.29 0.98 6.88
C ARG A 37 -9.01 0.38 5.68
N ASN A 38 -9.44 1.23 4.76
CA ASN A 38 -10.21 0.83 3.60
C ASN A 38 -9.29 0.59 2.39
N ILE A 39 -9.33 -0.63 1.86
CA ILE A 39 -8.55 -1.04 0.69
C ILE A 39 -8.84 -0.18 -0.54
N LYS A 40 -10.10 0.18 -0.78
CA LYS A 40 -10.49 1.00 -1.93
C LYS A 40 -9.87 2.40 -1.87
N THR A 41 -9.70 2.94 -0.66
CA THR A 41 -9.05 4.24 -0.46
C THR A 41 -7.55 4.18 -0.75
N ALA A 42 -6.87 3.12 -0.29
CA ALA A 42 -5.48 2.89 -0.62
C ALA A 42 -5.28 2.62 -2.12
N ASP A 43 -6.19 1.86 -2.75
CA ASP A 43 -6.19 1.60 -4.20
C ASP A 43 -6.41 2.88 -5.00
N ALA A 44 -7.36 3.73 -4.59
CA ALA A 44 -7.63 5.02 -5.21
C ALA A 44 -6.40 5.92 -5.16
N LEU A 45 -5.70 5.95 -4.02
CA LEU A 45 -4.45 6.69 -3.89
C LEU A 45 -3.33 6.09 -4.75
N ARG A 46 -3.24 4.75 -4.88
CA ARG A 46 -2.29 4.08 -5.79
C ARG A 46 -2.57 4.40 -7.26
N ALA A 47 -3.83 4.60 -7.63
CA ALA A 47 -4.23 4.98 -8.98
C ALA A 47 -4.03 6.49 -9.29
N ALA A 48 -3.86 7.34 -8.26
CA ALA A 48 -3.60 8.77 -8.44
C ALA A 48 -2.24 9.04 -9.12
N SER A 49 -2.01 10.28 -9.56
CA SER A 49 -0.77 10.67 -10.24
C SER A 49 0.48 10.39 -9.39
N PRO A 50 1.65 10.16 -10.00
CA PRO A 50 2.90 9.96 -9.27
C PRO A 50 3.19 11.07 -8.25
N LYS A 51 2.80 12.32 -8.57
CA LYS A 51 2.99 13.46 -7.69
C LYS A 51 2.11 13.36 -6.43
N ILE A 52 0.82 13.01 -6.60
CA ILE A 52 -0.08 12.77 -5.48
C ILE A 52 0.45 11.67 -4.57
N ARG A 53 0.85 10.53 -5.16
CA ARG A 53 1.39 9.41 -4.39
C ARG A 53 2.61 9.83 -3.58
N ARG A 54 3.54 10.55 -4.21
CA ARG A 54 4.75 11.06 -3.57
C ARG A 54 4.42 11.97 -2.38
N ILE A 55 3.48 12.90 -2.54
CA ILE A 55 3.03 13.78 -1.44
C ILE A 55 2.59 12.95 -0.23
N PHE A 56 1.78 11.91 -0.43
CA PHE A 56 1.32 11.07 0.68
C PHE A 56 2.45 10.23 1.29
N LEU A 57 3.26 9.58 0.47
CA LEU A 57 4.40 8.76 0.92
C LEU A 57 5.40 9.57 1.75
N GLU A 58 5.83 10.73 1.25
CA GLU A 58 6.78 11.61 1.95
C GLU A 58 6.17 12.26 3.22
N SER A 59 4.85 12.20 3.35
CA SER A 59 4.16 12.66 4.56
C SER A 59 4.03 11.58 5.63
N GLY A 60 4.38 10.33 5.29
CA GLY A 60 4.31 9.18 6.19
C GLY A 60 3.07 8.32 6.00
N PHE A 61 2.37 8.39 4.87
CA PHE A 61 1.30 7.44 4.55
C PHE A 61 1.86 6.21 3.83
N SER A 62 1.32 5.03 4.17
CA SER A 62 1.52 3.80 3.41
C SER A 62 0.47 3.65 2.32
N LEU A 63 0.87 3.05 1.20
CA LEU A 63 -0.03 2.58 0.15
C LEU A 63 -0.41 1.09 0.33
N ASP A 64 0.16 0.44 1.35
CA ASP A 64 -0.12 -0.95 1.68
C ASP A 64 -1.53 -1.10 2.24
N THR A 65 -2.16 -2.21 1.92
CA THR A 65 -3.52 -2.54 2.37
C THR A 65 -3.49 -3.55 3.48
N VAL A 66 -4.13 -3.22 4.58
CA VAL A 66 -4.59 -4.19 5.57
C VAL A 66 -6.08 -3.95 5.71
N SER A 67 -6.89 -4.91 5.29
CA SER A 67 -8.34 -4.81 5.43
C SER A 67 -8.71 -5.14 6.87
N ASP A 68 -9.04 -4.12 7.65
CA ASP A 68 -9.68 -4.32 8.94
C ASP A 68 -10.99 -3.52 8.98
N ASN A 69 -12.10 -4.24 9.13
CA ASN A 69 -13.44 -3.66 9.19
C ASN A 69 -13.70 -3.04 10.57
N ARG A 70 -13.01 -1.93 10.89
CA ARG A 70 -13.03 -1.27 12.20
C ARG A 70 -14.00 -0.10 12.22
N SER A 71 -14.36 0.35 13.43
CA SER A 71 -15.25 1.48 13.68
C SER A 71 -14.83 2.75 12.91
N THR A 72 -15.70 3.25 12.05
CA THR A 72 -15.46 4.46 11.24
C THR A 72 -15.55 5.74 12.06
N GLY A 73 -14.80 6.77 11.68
CA GLY A 73 -14.87 8.11 12.30
C GLY A 73 -14.13 8.25 13.63
N TYR A 74 -13.45 7.20 14.09
CA TYR A 74 -12.67 7.21 15.33
C TYR A 74 -11.22 6.83 15.11
N TYR A 75 -10.32 7.52 15.80
CA TYR A 75 -8.91 7.17 15.92
C TYR A 75 -8.55 6.91 17.38
N ARG A 76 -7.47 6.16 17.60
CA ARG A 76 -7.00 5.82 18.96
C ARG A 76 -6.44 7.06 19.66
N PRO A 77 -6.78 7.33 20.93
CA PRO A 77 -6.23 8.47 21.66
C PRO A 77 -4.69 8.48 21.70
N GLU A 78 -4.06 7.30 21.78
CA GLU A 78 -2.60 7.15 21.85
C GLU A 78 -1.92 7.59 20.54
N ASP A 79 -2.64 7.51 19.43
CA ASP A 79 -2.15 7.87 18.10
C ASP A 79 -2.25 9.38 17.83
N SER A 80 -2.88 10.16 18.73
CA SER A 80 -3.23 11.56 18.48
C SER A 80 -2.01 12.42 18.13
N GLU A 81 -0.90 12.26 18.84
CA GLU A 81 0.33 13.03 18.61
C GLU A 81 0.93 12.70 17.23
N ASN A 82 1.11 11.40 16.94
CA ASN A 82 1.66 10.93 15.67
C ASN A 82 0.76 11.33 14.49
N ARG A 83 -0.56 11.24 14.64
CA ARG A 83 -1.54 11.69 13.66
C ARG A 83 -1.36 13.18 13.33
N VAL A 84 -1.22 14.03 14.34
CA VAL A 84 -0.99 15.47 14.14
C VAL A 84 0.33 15.73 13.38
N VAL A 85 1.40 15.01 13.72
CA VAL A 85 2.70 15.14 13.04
C VAL A 85 2.59 14.76 11.56
N ILE A 86 1.99 13.60 11.25
CA ILE A 86 1.81 13.13 9.87
C ILE A 86 0.93 14.10 9.06
N LEU A 87 -0.18 14.58 9.62
CA LEU A 87 -1.06 15.54 8.94
C LEU A 87 -0.38 16.89 8.71
N LYS A 88 0.44 17.36 9.66
CA LYS A 88 1.26 18.57 9.46
C LYS A 88 2.24 18.41 8.30
N ARG A 89 2.92 17.26 8.20
CA ARG A 89 3.80 16.94 7.08
C ARG A 89 3.02 16.90 5.76
N LEU A 90 1.84 16.29 5.75
CA LEU A 90 0.95 16.26 4.58
C LEU A 90 0.60 17.65 4.07
N PHE A 91 0.15 18.54 4.94
CA PHE A 91 -0.21 19.90 4.52
C PHE A 91 1.01 20.73 4.12
N ALA A 92 2.19 20.48 4.70
CA ALA A 92 3.43 21.09 4.26
C ALA A 92 3.83 20.61 2.86
N ASN A 93 3.78 19.30 2.60
CA ASN A 93 4.14 18.72 1.31
C ASN A 93 3.17 19.14 0.19
N ILE A 94 1.87 19.16 0.47
CA ILE A 94 0.85 19.72 -0.44
C ILE A 94 1.17 21.16 -0.83
N ARG A 95 1.56 21.99 0.16
CA ARG A 95 1.91 23.41 -0.06
C ARG A 95 3.20 23.57 -0.86
N ASN A 96 4.22 22.78 -0.54
CA ASN A 96 5.55 22.90 -1.13
C ASN A 96 5.62 22.34 -2.55
N MET A 97 4.97 21.20 -2.79
CA MET A 97 4.98 20.54 -4.10
C MET A 97 3.89 21.08 -5.03
N GLY A 98 2.79 21.59 -4.45
CA GLY A 98 1.62 22.05 -5.17
C GLY A 98 0.79 20.91 -5.77
N VAL A 99 -0.52 21.14 -5.87
CA VAL A 99 -1.47 20.21 -6.48
C VAL A 99 -2.36 21.01 -7.42
N GLN A 100 -2.04 21.02 -8.71
CA GLN A 100 -2.79 21.76 -9.73
C GLN A 100 -2.96 20.87 -10.97
N GLY A 101 -4.21 20.54 -11.31
CA GLY A 101 -4.53 19.70 -12.46
C GLY A 101 -4.08 18.24 -12.36
N GLU A 102 -3.60 17.80 -11.19
CA GLU A 102 -3.13 16.43 -10.98
C GLU A 102 -4.30 15.45 -11.01
N TYR A 103 -4.11 14.33 -11.70
CA TYR A 103 -5.08 13.24 -11.69
C TYR A 103 -5.12 12.60 -10.30
N CYS A 104 -6.26 12.73 -9.61
CA CYS A 104 -6.43 12.19 -8.26
C CYS A 104 -7.07 10.79 -8.26
N GLY A 105 -7.39 10.23 -9.43
CA GLY A 105 -8.17 9.00 -9.50
C GLY A 105 -9.54 9.16 -8.84
N GLU A 106 -9.96 8.12 -8.12
CA GLU A 106 -11.15 8.15 -7.27
C GLU A 106 -10.91 8.84 -5.92
N PHE A 107 -9.67 9.27 -5.63
CA PHE A 107 -9.34 9.90 -4.35
C PHE A 107 -9.88 11.33 -4.31
N ASP A 108 -10.77 11.57 -3.35
CA ASP A 108 -11.44 12.85 -3.12
C ASP A 108 -10.80 13.58 -1.94
N PHE A 109 -10.00 14.61 -2.25
CA PHE A 109 -9.36 15.46 -1.26
C PHE A 109 -10.35 16.22 -0.38
N HIS A 110 -11.50 16.65 -0.92
CA HIS A 110 -12.48 17.38 -0.14
C HIS A 110 -13.09 16.47 0.92
N HIS A 111 -13.50 15.26 0.52
CA HIS A 111 -14.07 14.28 1.44
C HIS A 111 -13.02 13.78 2.46
N PHE A 112 -11.76 13.59 2.04
CA PHE A 112 -10.65 13.29 2.94
C PHE A 112 -10.44 14.37 4.02
N LEU A 113 -10.44 15.65 3.63
CA LEU A 113 -10.30 16.77 4.57
C LEU A 113 -11.51 16.89 5.51
N ALA A 114 -12.72 16.67 5.00
CA ALA A 114 -13.92 16.62 5.82
C ALA A 114 -13.85 15.49 6.84
N HIS A 115 -13.39 14.30 6.44
CA HIS A 115 -13.19 13.15 7.31
C HIS A 115 -12.17 13.44 8.41
N ILE A 116 -11.01 14.02 8.08
CA ILE A 116 -9.99 14.40 9.08
C ILE A 116 -10.58 15.34 10.15
N ARG A 117 -11.40 16.31 9.74
CA ARG A 117 -12.02 17.28 10.66
C ARG A 117 -13.10 16.65 11.54
N ALA A 118 -13.82 15.66 11.01
CA ALA A 118 -14.90 14.99 11.72
C ALA A 118 -14.40 13.86 12.65
N ALA A 119 -13.23 13.28 12.37
CA ALA A 119 -12.67 12.18 13.13
C ALA A 119 -12.40 12.55 14.60
N LYS A 120 -12.79 11.68 15.53
CA LYS A 120 -12.67 11.92 16.98
C LYS A 120 -11.79 10.87 17.65
N PRO A 121 -11.10 11.22 18.75
CA PRO A 121 -10.45 10.20 19.58
C PRO A 121 -11.55 9.31 20.19
N GLY A 122 -11.36 8.00 20.15
CA GLY A 122 -12.35 7.06 20.67
C GLY A 122 -11.84 5.63 20.72
N HIS A 123 -12.68 4.72 21.22
CA HIS A 123 -12.31 3.32 21.35
C HIS A 123 -12.37 2.61 19.99
N VAL A 124 -11.21 2.31 19.41
CA VAL A 124 -11.10 1.51 18.19
C VAL A 124 -10.70 0.09 18.58
N LEU A 125 -11.55 -0.91 18.28
CA LEU A 125 -11.23 -2.32 18.53
C LEU A 125 -9.89 -2.69 17.87
N ARG A 126 -8.96 -3.24 18.66
CA ARG A 126 -7.63 -3.68 18.19
C ARG A 126 -7.78 -4.97 17.38
N PRO A 127 -7.35 -5.08 16.11
CA PRO A 127 -7.05 -6.37 15.52
C PRO A 127 -5.88 -6.93 16.33
N ALA A 128 -5.92 -8.23 16.60
CA ALA A 128 -4.79 -8.89 17.25
C ALA A 128 -3.50 -8.49 16.51
N PRO A 129 -2.39 -8.18 17.21
CA PRO A 129 -1.14 -7.91 16.53
C PRO A 129 -0.92 -9.06 15.55
N ALA A 130 -0.81 -8.72 14.26
CA ALA A 130 -0.41 -9.69 13.26
C ALA A 130 0.88 -10.30 13.81
N ARG A 131 0.81 -11.57 14.22
CA ARG A 131 2.01 -12.32 14.57
C ARG A 131 2.95 -12.08 13.39
N PRO A 132 4.20 -11.67 13.62
CA PRO A 132 5.20 -11.79 12.58
C PRO A 132 5.04 -13.22 12.07
N LEU A 133 4.85 -13.39 10.75
CA LEU A 133 5.06 -14.70 10.16
C LEU A 133 6.39 -15.14 10.72
N GLN A 134 6.38 -16.14 11.59
CA GLN A 134 7.59 -16.74 12.12
C GLN A 134 8.40 -17.05 10.88
N ALA A 135 9.51 -16.31 10.70
CA ALA A 135 10.53 -16.70 9.77
C ALA A 135 10.81 -18.16 10.12
N GLN A 136 10.38 -19.06 9.24
CA GLN A 136 10.68 -20.47 9.36
C GLN A 136 12.20 -20.51 9.46
N SER A 137 12.71 -20.85 10.66
CA SER A 137 14.13 -21.06 10.83
C SER A 137 14.56 -22.06 9.75
N PRO A 138 15.65 -21.80 9.01
CA PRO A 138 16.11 -22.71 7.99
C PRO A 138 16.59 -23.97 8.71
N GLU A 139 15.71 -24.96 8.78
CA GLU A 139 16.06 -26.29 9.24
C GLU A 139 17.14 -26.83 8.31
N SER A 140 18.22 -27.31 8.91
CA SER A 140 19.43 -27.72 8.22
C SER A 140 19.12 -28.76 7.15
N VAL A 141 19.35 -28.39 5.89
CA VAL A 141 19.25 -29.32 4.77
C VAL A 141 20.46 -30.26 4.81
N ARG A 142 20.22 -31.54 5.12
CA ARG A 142 20.97 -32.64 4.54
C ARG A 142 20.10 -33.40 3.55
N PRO A 143 20.69 -33.94 2.47
CA PRO A 143 20.02 -34.02 1.19
C PRO A 143 19.33 -35.36 1.01
N GLU A 144 18.03 -35.34 0.72
CA GLU A 144 17.36 -36.50 0.17
C GLU A 144 16.82 -36.16 -1.22
N ARG A 145 17.43 -36.80 -2.22
CA ARG A 145 16.98 -36.82 -3.61
C ARG A 145 15.51 -37.20 -3.65
N ARG A 146 14.67 -36.35 -4.24
CA ARG A 146 13.52 -36.81 -5.04
C ARG A 146 13.12 -35.76 -6.07
N THR A 147 13.12 -36.24 -7.30
CA THR A 147 12.87 -35.60 -8.59
C THR A 147 11.48 -35.00 -8.70
N LEU A 148 11.38 -33.72 -9.04
CA LEU A 148 10.21 -33.13 -9.73
C LEU A 148 10.66 -32.05 -10.73
N VAL A 149 11.33 -32.51 -11.78
CA VAL A 149 11.41 -31.82 -13.08
C VAL A 149 10.01 -31.92 -13.70
N GLY A 150 9.21 -30.86 -13.64
CA GLY A 150 7.85 -30.96 -14.18
C GLY A 150 7.05 -29.68 -14.39
N ARG A 151 7.64 -28.49 -14.24
CA ARG A 151 6.85 -27.24 -14.37
C ARG A 151 7.47 -26.11 -15.18
N LEU A 152 8.63 -26.31 -15.82
CA LEU A 152 9.18 -25.32 -16.76
C LEU A 152 8.83 -25.55 -18.24
N GLY A 153 8.16 -26.64 -18.59
CA GLY A 153 7.86 -27.00 -20.00
C GLY A 153 6.57 -26.40 -20.59
N PHE A 154 5.68 -25.84 -19.77
CA PHE A 154 4.33 -25.48 -20.24
C PHE A 154 4.23 -24.06 -20.85
N ALA A 155 5.11 -23.14 -20.45
CA ALA A 155 5.07 -21.76 -20.96
C ALA A 155 5.62 -21.62 -22.39
N LEU A 156 6.61 -22.43 -22.77
CA LEU A 156 7.23 -22.34 -24.10
C LEU A 156 6.33 -22.95 -25.20
N GLY A 157 5.63 -24.05 -24.90
CA GLY A 157 4.74 -24.71 -25.86
C GLY A 157 3.53 -23.87 -26.26
N LEU A 158 2.97 -23.11 -25.32
CA LEU A 158 1.81 -22.24 -25.58
C LEU A 158 2.17 -21.09 -26.54
N ALA A 159 3.37 -20.51 -26.40
CA ALA A 159 3.83 -19.40 -27.23
C ALA A 159 4.01 -19.80 -28.71
N VAL A 160 4.52 -21.01 -28.96
CA VAL A 160 4.69 -21.53 -30.34
C VAL A 160 3.33 -21.79 -31.00
N ILE A 161 2.37 -22.37 -30.27
CA ILE A 161 1.02 -22.61 -30.78
C ILE A 161 0.33 -21.29 -31.14
N LEU A 162 0.45 -20.26 -30.28
CA LEU A 162 -0.15 -18.95 -30.50
C LEU A 162 0.47 -18.25 -31.73
N PHE A 163 1.79 -18.38 -31.91
CA PHE A 163 2.49 -17.83 -33.07
C PHE A 163 2.06 -18.50 -34.38
N VAL A 164 1.92 -19.82 -34.40
CA VAL A 164 1.42 -20.56 -35.58
C VAL A 164 -0.02 -20.19 -35.90
N LEU A 165 -0.89 -20.06 -34.88
CA LEU A 165 -2.29 -19.68 -35.09
C LEU A 165 -2.44 -18.27 -35.68
N LEU A 166 -1.64 -17.31 -35.21
CA LEU A 166 -1.61 -15.94 -35.74
C LEU A 166 -1.11 -15.90 -37.19
N LYS A 167 -0.09 -16.70 -37.53
CA LYS A 167 0.39 -16.83 -38.90
C LYS A 167 -0.66 -17.41 -39.83
N LEU A 168 -1.38 -18.45 -39.39
CA LEU A 168 -2.41 -19.11 -40.19
C LEU A 168 -3.62 -18.20 -40.42
N LEU A 169 -4.04 -17.43 -39.40
CA LEU A 169 -5.11 -16.44 -39.54
C LEU A 169 -4.72 -15.28 -40.46
N ALA A 170 -3.45 -14.85 -40.46
CA ALA A 170 -2.97 -13.81 -41.35
C ALA A 170 -2.97 -14.25 -42.82
N GLU A 171 -2.66 -15.51 -43.11
CA GLU A 171 -2.73 -16.07 -44.48
C GLU A 171 -4.16 -16.24 -44.98
N TYR A 172 -5.10 -16.66 -44.11
CA TYR A 172 -6.52 -16.78 -44.47
C TYR A 172 -7.25 -15.42 -44.55
N GLY A 173 -6.79 -14.40 -43.83
CA GLY A 173 -7.36 -13.04 -43.87
C GLY A 173 -6.92 -12.21 -45.09
N ALA A 174 -5.87 -12.62 -45.81
CA ALA A 174 -5.36 -11.93 -47.00
C ALA A 174 -5.95 -12.47 -48.32
N ALA A 175 -6.88 -13.44 -48.26
CA ALA A 175 -7.49 -14.10 -49.41
C ALA A 175 -8.96 -13.71 -49.65
N ASN A 176 -9.45 -12.61 -49.05
CA ASN A 176 -10.74 -11.98 -49.38
C ASN A 176 -10.55 -10.49 -49.70
#